data_AF-A0A0D3DRX5-F1
#
_entry.id   AF-A0A0D3DRX5-F1
#
_cell.length_a   1.000
_cell.length_b   1.000
_cell.length_c   1.000
_cell.angle_alpha   90.00
_cell.angle_beta   90.00
_cell.angle_gamma   90.00
#
_symmetry.space_group_name_H-M   'P 1'
#
loop_
_entity.id
_entity.type
_entity.pdbx_description
1 polymer ?
#
loop_
_entity_poly.entity_id
_entity_poly.type
_entity_poly.pdbx_seq_one_letter_code
_entity_poly.pdbx_strand_id
1 'polypeptide(L)'
;MQVNQAKLMLREDLMFKGGWKFEHVWDIIKNFEKFQDGVAHAKRFSNPCGVEYTSLKSDILNLDSPTQASPRLSSSSLNLNDESENISGSPSSRPLGVKKSKMKRKIVDQTNSVINTLERGNNQFREQLKKSSEQRQQHLVLQRQNYALEEMKEENKILFCDLNSIEYPNVCEHFQAEKARILQKRSHQQQNQQIPPLSTSFGQYFDNLCGSGSNLPEY
;
A
#
# COMPACT_ATOMS: atom_id res chain seq x y z
N MET A 1 -12.93 29.31 -38.34
CA MET A 1 -13.59 30.23 -37.40
C MET A 1 -13.94 29.49 -36.09
N GLN A 2 -12.96 28.87 -35.40
CA GLN A 2 -13.21 28.08 -34.17
C GLN A 2 -12.16 28.33 -33.07
N VAL A 3 -10.92 28.65 -33.44
CA VAL A 3 -9.85 28.94 -32.47
C VAL A 3 -10.15 30.18 -31.61
N ASN A 4 -10.85 31.16 -32.16
CA ASN A 4 -11.15 32.41 -31.45
C ASN A 4 -12.19 32.22 -30.35
N GLN A 5 -13.15 31.31 -30.54
CA GLN A 5 -14.17 31.00 -29.54
C GLN A 5 -13.59 30.23 -28.36
N ALA A 6 -12.74 29.23 -28.63
CA ALA A 6 -12.04 28.46 -27.59
C ALA A 6 -11.13 29.37 -26.73
N LYS A 7 -10.48 30.36 -27.34
CA LYS A 7 -9.64 31.34 -26.62
C LYS A 7 -10.45 32.27 -25.70
N LEU A 8 -11.67 32.62 -26.08
CA LEU A 8 -12.56 33.44 -25.24
C LEU A 8 -13.06 32.64 -24.03
N MET A 9 -13.53 31.41 -24.24
CA MET A 9 -14.02 30.54 -23.17
C MET A 9 -12.92 30.20 -22.14
N LEU A 10 -11.66 30.05 -22.57
CA LEU A 10 -10.53 29.80 -21.68
C LEU A 10 -10.19 31.00 -20.78
N ARG A 11 -10.43 32.23 -21.23
CA ARG A 11 -10.20 33.45 -20.41
C ARG A 11 -11.29 33.66 -19.36
N GLU A 12 -12.49 33.16 -19.61
CA GLU A 12 -13.65 33.30 -18.70
C GLU A 12 -13.67 32.24 -17.59
N ASP A 13 -12.83 31.21 -17.69
CA ASP A 13 -12.71 30.17 -16.67
C ASP A 13 -12.02 30.68 -15.40
N LEU A 14 -12.80 30.78 -14.31
CA LEU A 14 -12.35 31.15 -12.97
C LEU A 14 -11.20 30.26 -12.45
N MET A 15 -11.09 29.01 -12.92
CA MET A 15 -10.04 28.06 -12.54
C MET A 15 -8.69 28.35 -13.20
N PHE A 16 -8.70 29.11 -14.30
CA PHE A 16 -7.51 29.47 -15.08
C PHE A 16 -6.77 30.69 -14.50
N LYS A 17 -7.32 31.35 -13.46
CA LYS A 17 -6.67 32.49 -12.78
C LYS A 17 -5.38 32.15 -12.03
N GLY A 18 -5.10 30.87 -11.82
CA GLY A 18 -3.95 30.40 -11.04
C GLY A 18 -2.85 29.81 -11.92
N GLY A 19 -2.23 30.61 -12.78
CA GLY A 19 -1.03 30.24 -13.55
C GLY A 19 -1.16 28.95 -14.37
N TRP A 20 -0.05 28.53 -14.99
CA TRP A 20 -0.02 27.26 -15.70
C TRP A 20 0.12 26.11 -14.70
N LYS A 21 -0.98 25.39 -14.42
CA LYS A 21 -1.00 24.31 -13.40
C LYS A 21 -0.12 23.10 -13.73
N PHE A 22 0.50 23.08 -14.91
CA PHE A 22 1.36 22.01 -15.40
C PHE A 22 2.84 22.40 -15.43
N GLU A 23 3.25 23.45 -14.72
CA GLU A 23 4.66 23.83 -14.60
C GLU A 23 5.53 22.66 -14.10
N HIS A 24 5.03 21.88 -13.14
CA HIS A 24 5.69 20.65 -12.67
C HIS A 24 5.82 19.56 -13.75
N VAL A 25 4.90 19.52 -14.73
CA VAL A 25 4.96 18.59 -15.88
C VAL A 25 5.96 19.11 -16.92
N TRP A 26 6.08 20.44 -17.06
CA TRP A 26 7.03 21.05 -17.97
C TRP A 26 8.48 20.67 -17.63
N ASP A 27 8.83 20.63 -16.35
CA ASP A 27 10.15 20.19 -15.88
C ASP A 27 10.47 18.73 -16.25
N ILE A 28 9.45 17.90 -16.33
CA ILE A 28 9.56 16.51 -16.76
C ILE A 28 9.77 16.48 -18.28
N ILE A 29 8.88 17.12 -19.04
CA ILE A 29 8.86 17.04 -20.51
C ILE A 29 10.04 17.79 -21.16
N LYS A 30 10.53 18.88 -20.56
CA LYS A 30 11.57 19.73 -21.18
C LYS A 30 12.90 19.01 -21.42
N ASN A 31 13.18 17.96 -20.63
CA ASN A 31 14.41 17.18 -20.69
C ASN A 31 14.25 15.90 -21.53
N PHE A 32 13.07 15.63 -22.09
CA PHE A 32 12.91 14.47 -22.97
C PHE A 32 13.72 14.66 -24.24
N GLU A 33 14.31 13.56 -24.70
CA GLU A 33 14.99 13.47 -25.98
C GLU A 33 14.01 13.93 -27.08
N LYS A 34 14.37 15.02 -27.75
CA LYS A 34 13.57 15.54 -28.86
C LYS A 34 13.66 14.51 -29.99
N PHE A 35 12.55 13.85 -30.28
CA PHE A 35 12.47 12.96 -31.43
C PHE A 35 12.80 13.78 -32.68
N GLN A 36 13.92 13.46 -33.31
CA GLN A 36 14.23 13.97 -34.64
C GLN A 36 13.21 13.34 -35.58
N ASP A 37 12.36 14.18 -36.16
CA ASP A 37 11.32 13.76 -37.10
C ASP A 37 12.01 13.39 -38.42
N GLY A 38 12.47 12.15 -38.51
CA GLY A 38 13.33 11.71 -39.59
C GLY A 38 13.96 10.35 -39.35
N VAL A 39 13.13 9.31 -39.23
CA VAL A 39 13.28 7.97 -39.83
C VAL A 39 12.12 7.13 -39.31
N ALA A 40 11.29 6.67 -40.24
CA ALA A 40 10.10 5.89 -39.99
C ALA A 40 10.44 4.54 -39.36
N HIS A 41 10.26 4.43 -38.04
CA HIS A 41 9.96 3.15 -37.41
C HIS A 41 8.64 3.28 -36.68
N ALA A 42 7.57 2.95 -37.41
CA ALA A 42 6.25 2.74 -36.86
C ALA A 42 6.28 1.59 -35.85
N LYS A 43 6.59 1.87 -34.59
CA LYS A 43 6.23 0.99 -33.48
C LYS A 43 5.03 1.62 -32.78
N ARG A 44 3.83 1.26 -33.25
CA ARG A 44 2.58 1.52 -32.53
C ARG A 44 2.74 0.92 -31.13
N PHE A 45 2.84 1.77 -30.12
CA PHE A 45 2.59 1.34 -28.74
C PHE A 45 1.07 1.17 -28.60
N SER A 46 0.59 -0.02 -28.90
CA SER A 46 -0.71 -0.46 -28.42
C SER A 46 -0.65 -0.54 -26.90
N ASN A 47 -1.47 0.26 -26.22
CA ASN A 47 -1.81 0.03 -24.82
C ASN A 47 -2.32 -1.41 -24.64
N PRO A 48 -1.84 -2.17 -23.64
CA PRO A 48 -2.59 -3.30 -23.13
C PRO A 48 -3.10 -2.93 -21.73
N CYS A 49 -4.35 -2.48 -21.68
CA CYS A 49 -5.19 -2.82 -20.54
C CYS A 49 -5.55 -4.29 -20.72
N GLY A 50 -4.87 -5.17 -20.00
CA GLY A 50 -5.07 -6.62 -20.09
C GLY A 50 -4.27 -7.32 -19.00
N VAL A 51 -4.98 -7.84 -18.01
CA VAL A 51 -4.46 -8.59 -16.86
C VAL A 51 -3.94 -9.94 -17.33
N GLU A 52 -2.67 -10.26 -17.08
CA GLU A 52 -2.20 -11.64 -16.99
C GLU A 52 -0.88 -11.74 -16.19
N TYR A 53 -0.89 -12.60 -15.16
CA TYR A 53 0.26 -12.96 -14.34
C TYR A 53 1.16 -13.92 -15.12
N THR A 54 2.34 -13.47 -15.58
CA THR A 54 3.47 -14.37 -15.87
C THR A 54 4.80 -13.66 -15.63
N SER A 55 5.52 -14.17 -14.62
CA SER A 55 6.98 -14.30 -14.49
C SER A 55 7.83 -13.48 -15.48
N LEU A 56 8.48 -12.42 -14.99
CA LEU A 56 9.63 -11.83 -15.69
C LEU A 56 10.90 -12.05 -14.87
N LYS A 57 11.63 -13.06 -15.32
CA LYS A 57 13.04 -13.33 -15.10
C LYS A 57 13.84 -12.05 -15.42
N SER A 58 14.51 -11.50 -14.42
CA SER A 58 15.42 -10.37 -14.59
C SER A 58 16.73 -10.86 -15.22
N ASP A 59 16.83 -10.74 -16.54
CA ASP A 59 18.10 -10.77 -17.27
C ASP A 59 18.76 -9.39 -17.11
N ILE A 60 19.77 -9.31 -16.23
CA ILE A 60 20.66 -8.14 -16.10
C ILE A 60 21.82 -8.34 -17.08
N LEU A 61 21.78 -7.62 -18.20
CA LEU A 61 22.93 -7.20 -19.01
C LEU A 61 22.98 -5.67 -18.83
N ASN A 62 24.05 -4.99 -18.44
CA ASN A 62 25.43 -5.12 -18.87
C ASN A 62 26.33 -4.45 -17.81
N LEU A 63 27.46 -5.08 -17.51
CA LEU A 63 28.43 -4.73 -16.49
C LEU A 63 29.53 -3.86 -17.12
N ASP A 64 29.53 -2.55 -16.87
CA ASP A 64 30.68 -1.69 -17.17
C ASP A 64 31.47 -1.37 -15.89
N SER A 65 32.63 -2.02 -15.80
CA SER A 65 33.60 -2.00 -14.71
C SER A 65 34.55 -0.80 -14.76
N PRO A 66 34.88 -0.18 -13.62
CA PRO A 66 36.19 0.43 -13.40
C PRO A 66 37.06 -0.49 -12.53
N THR A 67 38.12 -1.02 -13.14
CA THR A 67 39.23 -1.72 -12.49
C THR A 67 39.83 -0.87 -11.37
N GLN A 68 39.69 -1.30 -10.11
CA GLN A 68 40.60 -0.90 -9.04
C GLN A 68 41.13 -2.13 -8.30
N ALA A 69 42.46 -2.20 -8.29
CA ALA A 69 43.27 -3.29 -7.82
C ALA A 69 42.98 -3.64 -6.35
N SER A 70 42.76 -4.93 -6.10
CA SER A 70 42.70 -5.46 -4.74
C SER A 70 44.07 -5.33 -4.03
N PRO A 71 44.12 -5.01 -2.73
CA PRO A 71 45.36 -4.97 -1.97
C PRO A 71 46.03 -6.36 -1.99
N ARG A 72 47.29 -6.40 -2.44
CA ARG A 72 48.15 -7.60 -2.49
C ARG A 72 48.05 -8.38 -1.18
N LEU A 73 47.57 -9.62 -1.27
CA LEU A 73 47.73 -10.62 -0.24
C LEU A 73 49.23 -10.79 0.02
N SER A 74 49.63 -10.55 1.26
CA SER A 74 51.02 -10.59 1.72
C SER A 74 51.62 -11.98 1.48
N SER A 75 52.59 -12.04 0.57
CA SER A 75 53.37 -13.22 0.24
C SER A 75 54.47 -13.43 1.29
N SER A 76 54.26 -14.34 2.24
CA SER A 76 55.36 -14.82 3.09
C SER A 76 56.11 -15.94 2.36
N SER A 77 57.28 -15.63 1.81
CA SER A 77 58.22 -16.60 1.29
C SER A 77 58.79 -17.46 2.42
N LEU A 78 58.58 -18.78 2.37
CA LEU A 78 59.30 -19.75 3.20
C LEU A 78 60.73 -19.86 2.64
N ASN A 79 61.69 -19.26 3.35
CA ASN A 79 63.11 -19.51 3.14
C ASN A 79 63.48 -20.80 3.89
N LEU A 80 63.64 -21.90 3.14
CA LEU A 80 64.21 -23.15 3.65
C LEU A 80 65.73 -23.07 3.48
N ASN A 81 66.40 -22.49 4.47
CA ASN A 81 67.83 -22.68 4.65
C ASN A 81 68.02 -23.80 5.68
N ASP A 82 68.15 -25.02 5.15
CA ASP A 82 68.65 -26.20 5.84
C ASP A 82 70.17 -26.05 5.99
N GLU A 83 70.68 -26.09 7.22
CA GLU A 83 72.02 -26.61 7.54
C GLU A 83 72.28 -26.60 9.06
N SER A 84 72.54 -27.81 9.58
CA SER A 84 73.39 -28.18 10.71
C SER A 84 73.01 -27.84 12.18
N GLU A 85 72.77 -28.94 12.89
CA GLU A 85 73.30 -29.29 14.23
C GLU A 85 72.82 -28.61 15.52
N ASN A 86 72.18 -29.45 16.34
CA ASN A 86 72.36 -29.61 17.79
C ASN A 86 72.13 -28.38 18.69
N ILE A 87 71.04 -28.40 19.45
CA ILE A 87 71.06 -28.41 20.93
C ILE A 87 69.61 -28.49 21.44
N SER A 88 69.37 -29.53 22.24
CA SER A 88 68.39 -29.66 23.31
C SER A 88 67.68 -28.35 23.72
N GLY A 89 66.42 -28.20 23.32
CA GLY A 89 65.54 -27.14 23.79
C GLY A 89 64.08 -27.54 23.58
N SER A 90 63.44 -28.05 24.62
CA SER A 90 62.05 -28.51 24.67
C SER A 90 61.07 -27.59 23.90
N PRO A 91 60.27 -28.10 22.95
CA PRO A 91 59.09 -27.36 22.51
C PRO A 91 58.04 -27.50 23.61
N SER A 92 57.94 -26.47 24.47
CA SER A 92 56.81 -26.32 25.39
C SER A 92 55.52 -26.33 24.57
N SER A 93 54.86 -27.49 24.52
CA SER A 93 53.54 -27.67 23.92
C SER A 93 52.53 -26.93 24.79
N ARG A 94 52.32 -25.64 24.53
CA ARG A 94 51.21 -24.89 25.11
C ARG A 94 49.90 -25.54 24.65
N PRO A 95 48.86 -25.67 25.50
CA PRO A 95 47.61 -26.28 25.07
C PRO A 95 46.91 -25.38 24.05
N LEU A 96 46.97 -25.76 22.78
CA LEU A 96 46.34 -25.06 21.64
C LEU A 96 44.79 -24.98 21.75
N GLY A 97 44.16 -25.59 22.74
CA GLY A 97 42.71 -25.74 22.85
C GLY A 97 41.94 -24.54 23.41
N VAL A 98 42.53 -23.75 24.32
CA VAL A 98 41.80 -22.69 25.04
C VAL A 98 41.52 -21.43 24.21
N LYS A 99 42.44 -21.05 23.30
CA LYS A 99 42.26 -19.88 22.42
C LYS A 99 41.16 -20.08 21.38
N LYS A 100 41.00 -21.30 20.83
CA LYS A 100 39.96 -21.61 19.86
C LYS A 100 38.56 -21.59 20.49
N SER A 101 38.41 -22.07 21.73
CA SER A 101 37.12 -22.04 22.44
C SER A 101 36.62 -20.62 22.72
N LYS A 102 37.49 -19.71 23.21
CA LYS A 102 37.14 -18.30 23.46
C LYS A 102 36.76 -17.56 22.17
N MET A 103 37.45 -17.83 21.06
CA MET A 103 37.13 -17.24 19.76
C MET A 103 35.77 -17.76 19.23
N LYS A 104 35.50 -19.07 19.32
CA LYS A 104 34.21 -19.65 18.92
C LYS A 104 33.03 -19.04 19.69
N ARG A 105 33.17 -18.84 21.01
CA ARG A 105 32.13 -18.19 21.82
C ARG A 105 31.82 -16.78 21.32
N LYS A 106 32.85 -15.96 21.03
CA LYS A 106 32.66 -14.61 20.47
C LYS A 106 31.92 -14.61 19.14
N ILE A 107 32.22 -15.56 18.25
CA ILE A 107 31.53 -15.69 16.95
C ILE A 107 30.07 -16.05 17.15
N VAL A 108 29.77 -16.99 18.06
CA VAL A 108 28.38 -17.37 18.39
C VAL A 108 27.62 -16.20 18.99
N ASP A 109 28.20 -15.47 19.95
CA ASP A 109 27.57 -14.31 20.57
C ASP A 109 27.30 -13.20 19.56
N GLN A 110 28.26 -12.93 18.67
CA GLN A 110 28.10 -11.98 17.58
C GLN A 110 27.00 -12.42 16.60
N THR A 111 26.97 -13.70 16.23
CA THR A 111 25.96 -14.27 15.33
C THR A 111 24.57 -14.14 15.96
N ASN A 112 24.42 -14.50 17.22
CA ASN A 112 23.16 -14.35 17.97
C ASN A 112 22.74 -12.88 18.07
N SER A 113 23.68 -11.96 18.27
CA SER A 113 23.37 -10.52 18.28
C SER A 113 22.82 -10.05 16.93
N VAL A 114 23.38 -10.51 15.82
CA VAL A 114 22.90 -10.19 14.46
C VAL A 114 21.52 -10.78 14.23
N ILE A 115 21.31 -12.05 14.60
CA ILE A 115 20.00 -12.73 14.50
C ILE A 115 18.94 -11.97 15.29
N ASN A 116 19.20 -11.65 16.56
CA ASN A 116 18.26 -10.92 17.42
C ASN A 116 17.91 -9.53 16.86
N THR A 117 18.87 -8.87 16.21
CA THR A 117 18.65 -7.57 15.58
C THR A 117 17.75 -7.70 14.37
N LEU A 118 18.01 -8.71 13.52
CA LEU A 118 17.20 -8.99 12.34
C LEU A 118 15.78 -9.40 12.72
N GLU A 119 15.61 -10.28 13.70
CA GLU A 119 14.30 -10.72 14.19
C GLU A 119 13.48 -9.53 14.72
N ARG A 120 14.12 -8.65 15.49
CA ARG A 120 13.46 -7.42 15.97
C ARG A 120 13.03 -6.53 14.82
N GLY A 121 13.90 -6.30 13.83
CA GLY A 121 13.59 -5.50 12.65
C GLY A 121 12.43 -6.09 11.84
N ASN A 122 12.44 -7.40 11.61
CA ASN A 122 11.38 -8.11 10.90
C ASN A 122 10.05 -8.05 11.65
N ASN A 123 10.07 -8.19 12.98
CA ASN A 123 8.88 -8.02 13.81
C ASN A 123 8.31 -6.61 13.68
N GLN A 124 9.14 -5.58 13.79
CA GLN A 124 8.71 -4.19 13.62
C GLN A 124 8.13 -3.94 12.22
N PHE A 125 8.79 -4.44 11.18
CA PHE A 125 8.33 -4.30 9.80
C PHE A 125 6.98 -4.98 9.56
N ARG A 126 6.78 -6.19 10.08
CA ARG A 126 5.50 -6.90 10.02
C ARG A 126 4.38 -6.11 10.71
N GLU A 127 4.62 -5.57 11.90
CA GLU A 127 3.62 -4.76 12.60
C GLU A 127 3.27 -3.48 11.83
N GLN A 128 4.26 -2.83 11.20
CA GLN A 128 4.02 -1.67 10.34
C GLN A 128 3.16 -2.03 9.12
N LEU A 129 3.44 -3.15 8.46
CA LEU A 129 2.64 -3.64 7.33
C LEU A 129 1.20 -3.93 7.75
N LYS A 130 1.01 -4.62 8.88
CA LYS A 130 -0.31 -4.93 9.42
C LYS A 130 -1.10 -3.65 9.70
N LYS A 131 -0.48 -2.70 10.41
CA LYS A 131 -1.09 -1.39 10.70
C LYS A 131 -1.45 -0.63 9.42
N SER A 132 -0.55 -0.57 8.44
CA SER A 132 -0.79 0.11 7.16
C SER A 132 -1.95 -0.53 6.40
N SER A 133 -2.05 -1.87 6.42
CA SER A 133 -3.15 -2.60 5.80
C SER A 133 -4.48 -2.30 6.47
N GLU A 134 -4.53 -2.35 7.81
CA GLU A 134 -5.73 -2.04 8.59
C GLU A 134 -6.21 -0.60 8.35
N GLN A 135 -5.29 0.36 8.36
CA GLN A 135 -5.60 1.76 8.07
C GLN A 135 -6.18 1.94 6.67
N ARG A 136 -5.59 1.29 5.66
CA ARG A 136 -6.11 1.34 4.28
C ARG A 136 -7.50 0.73 4.19
N GLN A 137 -7.73 -0.40 4.85
CA GLN A 137 -9.04 -1.04 4.88
C GLN A 137 -10.10 -0.15 5.55
N GLN A 138 -9.77 0.45 6.70
CA GLN A 138 -10.66 1.39 7.39
C GLN A 138 -10.98 2.60 6.50
N HIS A 139 -9.97 3.16 5.82
CA HIS A 139 -10.15 4.28 4.91
C HIS A 139 -11.12 3.94 3.77
N LEU A 140 -10.97 2.76 3.15
CA LEU A 140 -11.87 2.31 2.07
C LEU A 140 -13.31 2.11 2.56
N VAL A 141 -13.49 1.56 3.77
CA VAL A 141 -14.82 1.38 4.38
C VAL A 141 -15.47 2.74 4.63
N LEU A 142 -14.75 3.68 5.23
CA LEU A 142 -15.25 5.04 5.49
C LEU A 142 -15.58 5.76 4.19
N GLN A 143 -14.74 5.62 3.16
CA GLN A 143 -14.99 6.22 1.85
C GLN A 143 -16.28 5.68 1.24
N ARG A 144 -16.49 4.35 1.27
CA ARG A 144 -17.74 3.73 0.80
C ARG A 144 -18.95 4.23 1.58
N GLN A 145 -18.87 4.30 2.90
CA GLN A 145 -19.95 4.78 3.75
C GLN A 145 -20.29 6.24 3.47
N ASN A 146 -19.28 7.09 3.26
CA ASN A 146 -19.49 8.49 2.89
C ASN A 146 -20.22 8.63 1.55
N TYR A 147 -19.84 7.86 0.52
CA TYR A 147 -20.57 7.88 -0.75
C TYR A 147 -22.02 7.44 -0.59
N ALA A 148 -22.27 6.38 0.16
CA ALA A 148 -23.64 5.92 0.44
C ALA A 148 -24.46 6.96 1.22
N LEU A 149 -23.83 7.67 2.17
CA LEU A 149 -24.46 8.74 2.93
C LEU A 149 -24.81 9.94 2.06
N GLU A 150 -23.89 10.38 1.19
CA GLU A 150 -24.15 11.50 0.27
C GLU A 150 -25.23 11.15 -0.76
N GLU A 151 -25.23 9.91 -1.28
CA GLU A 151 -26.32 9.43 -2.13
C GLU A 151 -27.67 9.47 -1.41
N MET A 152 -27.73 8.96 -0.16
CA MET A 152 -28.94 8.99 0.66
C MET A 152 -29.43 10.43 0.93
N LYS A 153 -28.50 11.37 1.19
CA LYS A 153 -28.83 12.79 1.38
C LYS A 153 -29.44 13.39 0.12
N GLU A 154 -28.87 13.14 -1.05
CA GLU A 154 -29.39 13.66 -2.31
C GLU A 154 -30.76 13.08 -2.63
N GLU A 155 -30.94 11.77 -2.47
CA GLU A 155 -32.25 11.14 -2.61
C GLU A 155 -33.28 11.73 -1.63
N ASN A 156 -32.88 12.04 -0.39
CA ASN A 156 -33.77 12.68 0.57
C ASN A 156 -34.16 14.09 0.15
N LYS A 157 -33.26 14.89 -0.45
CA LYS A 157 -33.63 16.20 -1.01
C LYS A 157 -34.73 16.06 -2.05
N ILE A 158 -34.65 15.04 -2.90
CA ILE A 158 -35.68 14.75 -3.91
C ILE A 158 -36.99 14.34 -3.23
N LEU A 159 -36.96 13.42 -2.26
CA LEU A 159 -38.15 12.95 -1.55
C LEU A 159 -38.91 14.07 -0.82
N PHE A 160 -38.17 14.97 -0.16
CA PHE A 160 -38.73 16.08 0.61
C PHE A 160 -39.01 17.34 -0.22
N CYS A 161 -38.70 17.34 -1.52
CA CYS A 161 -39.05 18.45 -2.40
C CYS A 161 -40.58 18.61 -2.50
N ASP A 162 -41.12 19.79 -2.23
CA ASP A 162 -42.54 20.07 -2.40
C ASP A 162 -42.87 20.24 -3.89
N LEU A 163 -43.70 19.34 -4.41
CA LEU A 163 -44.08 19.31 -5.82
C LEU A 163 -45.01 20.47 -6.20
N ASN A 164 -45.76 21.03 -5.24
CA ASN A 164 -46.66 22.15 -5.50
C ASN A 164 -45.91 23.48 -5.71
N SER A 165 -44.67 23.54 -5.24
CA SER A 165 -43.78 24.69 -5.41
C SER A 165 -43.08 24.72 -6.80
N ILE A 166 -43.23 23.68 -7.62
CA ILE A 166 -42.59 23.57 -8.95
C ILE A 166 -43.52 24.17 -10.02
N GLU A 167 -43.05 25.22 -10.69
CA GLU A 167 -43.82 25.96 -11.71
C GLU A 167 -44.06 25.17 -13.00
N TYR A 168 -43.11 24.30 -13.38
CA TYR A 168 -43.12 23.60 -14.67
C TYR A 168 -43.67 22.17 -14.55
N PRO A 169 -44.76 21.82 -15.26
CA PRO A 169 -45.38 20.49 -15.17
C PRO A 169 -44.42 19.33 -15.48
N ASN A 170 -43.61 19.45 -16.53
CA ASN A 170 -42.65 18.41 -16.93
C ASN A 170 -41.59 18.14 -15.85
N VAL A 171 -41.18 19.18 -15.11
CA VAL A 171 -40.22 19.05 -14.01
C VAL A 171 -40.91 18.41 -12.81
N CYS A 172 -42.15 18.78 -12.52
CA CYS A 172 -42.95 18.17 -11.46
C CYS A 172 -43.12 16.66 -11.68
N GLU A 173 -43.50 16.24 -12.89
CA GLU A 173 -43.62 14.82 -13.26
C GLU A 173 -42.29 14.06 -13.11
N HIS A 174 -41.17 14.65 -13.53
CA HIS A 174 -39.85 14.07 -13.35
C HIS A 174 -39.51 13.83 -11.87
N PHE A 175 -39.72 14.82 -11.01
CA PHE A 175 -39.50 14.66 -9.57
C PHE A 175 -40.44 13.61 -8.97
N GLN A 176 -41.70 13.55 -9.41
CA GLN A 176 -42.64 12.53 -8.97
C GLN A 176 -42.16 11.11 -9.35
N ALA A 177 -41.67 10.93 -10.58
CA ALA A 177 -41.08 9.67 -11.04
C ALA A 177 -39.82 9.30 -10.24
N GLU A 178 -38.92 10.26 -9.99
CA GLU A 178 -37.72 10.02 -9.19
C GLU A 178 -38.07 9.65 -7.74
N LYS A 179 -39.07 10.28 -7.11
CA LYS A 179 -39.55 9.88 -5.78
C LYS A 179 -39.99 8.41 -5.78
N ALA A 180 -40.75 7.98 -6.77
CA ALA A 180 -41.20 6.60 -6.89
C ALA A 180 -40.02 5.63 -7.08
N ARG A 181 -39.06 5.98 -7.95
CA ARG A 181 -37.84 5.19 -8.19
C ARG A 181 -37.02 5.02 -6.92
N ILE A 182 -36.84 6.09 -6.13
CA ILE A 182 -36.10 6.06 -4.87
C ILE A 182 -36.80 5.16 -3.84
N LEU A 183 -38.11 5.30 -3.65
CA LEU A 183 -38.87 4.46 -2.73
C LEU A 183 -38.79 2.98 -3.10
N GLN A 184 -38.89 2.67 -4.40
CA GLN A 184 -38.71 1.31 -4.90
C GLN A 184 -37.28 0.81 -4.64
N LYS A 185 -36.25 1.59 -4.96
CA LYS A 185 -34.85 1.21 -4.69
C LYS A 185 -34.63 0.88 -3.20
N ARG A 186 -35.16 1.72 -2.30
CA ARG A 186 -35.04 1.54 -0.84
C ARG A 186 -35.79 0.31 -0.33
N SER A 187 -36.96 0.00 -0.88
CA SER A 187 -37.71 -1.21 -0.49
C SER A 187 -36.93 -2.49 -0.85
N HIS A 188 -36.32 -2.55 -2.02
CA HIS A 188 -35.47 -3.67 -2.43
C HIS A 188 -34.20 -3.78 -1.57
N GLN A 189 -33.59 -2.65 -1.19
CA GLN A 189 -32.44 -2.65 -0.27
C GLN A 189 -32.79 -3.17 1.13
N GLN A 190 -33.97 -2.83 1.65
CA GLN A 190 -34.44 -3.35 2.94
C GLN A 190 -34.70 -4.86 2.90
N GLN A 191 -35.29 -5.36 1.81
CA GLN A 191 -35.52 -6.80 1.63
C GLN A 191 -34.19 -7.58 1.52
N ASN A 192 -33.19 -7.04 0.81
CA ASN A 192 -31.88 -7.69 0.71
C ASN A 192 -31.08 -7.68 2.03
N GLN A 193 -31.36 -6.76 2.94
CA GLN A 193 -30.79 -6.77 4.30
C GLN A 193 -31.52 -7.72 5.27
N GLN A 194 -32.69 -8.24 4.91
CA GLN A 194 -33.46 -9.20 5.72
C GLN A 194 -33.11 -10.67 5.45
N ILE A 195 -32.17 -10.98 4.55
CA ILE A 195 -31.59 -12.33 4.47
C ILE A 195 -30.64 -12.46 5.68
N PRO A 196 -30.98 -13.26 6.70
CA PRO A 196 -30.18 -13.29 7.92
C PRO A 196 -28.84 -13.99 7.64
N PRO A 197 -27.69 -13.42 8.05
CA PRO A 197 -26.55 -14.27 8.36
C PRO A 197 -26.97 -15.16 9.54
N LEU A 198 -26.88 -16.46 9.31
CA LEU A 198 -27.12 -17.49 10.32
C LEU A 198 -26.30 -17.19 11.59
N SER A 199 -27.00 -17.00 12.71
CA SER A 199 -26.52 -17.05 14.09
C SER A 199 -25.47 -16.01 14.54
N THR A 200 -25.95 -14.88 15.06
CA THR A 200 -25.29 -14.24 16.22
C THR A 200 -26.31 -14.09 17.34
N SER A 201 -26.16 -14.96 18.33
CA SER A 201 -26.87 -15.01 19.60
C SER A 201 -26.76 -13.67 20.36
N PHE A 202 -27.73 -12.78 20.19
CA PHE A 202 -27.90 -11.59 21.04
C PHE A 202 -29.18 -11.65 21.91
N GLY A 203 -30.02 -12.67 21.73
CA GLY A 203 -31.28 -12.84 22.49
C GLY A 203 -31.14 -13.50 23.86
N GLN A 204 -30.04 -14.20 24.14
CA GLN A 204 -29.92 -15.08 25.33
C GLN A 204 -29.68 -14.34 26.66
N TYR A 205 -29.58 -13.01 26.68
CA TYR A 205 -29.31 -12.24 27.90
C TYR A 205 -30.56 -11.73 28.62
N PHE A 206 -31.75 -11.78 28.00
CA PHE A 206 -32.96 -11.17 28.56
C PHE A 206 -34.02 -12.17 29.05
N ASP A 207 -33.83 -13.48 28.83
CA ASP A 207 -34.83 -14.49 29.19
C ASP A 207 -34.98 -14.72 30.71
N ASN A 208 -34.08 -14.17 31.54
CA ASN A 208 -34.09 -14.40 32.99
C ASN A 208 -34.72 -13.26 33.82
N LEU A 209 -35.30 -12.22 33.20
CA LEU A 209 -35.86 -11.08 33.94
C LEU A 209 -37.36 -11.23 34.29
N CYS A 210 -38.01 -12.31 33.87
CA CYS A 210 -39.38 -12.64 34.27
C CYS A 210 -39.42 -13.82 35.26
N GLY A 211 -38.53 -13.78 36.26
CA GLY A 211 -38.57 -14.68 37.41
C GLY A 211 -39.24 -13.97 38.58
N SER A 212 -40.51 -14.28 38.82
CA SER A 212 -41.20 -13.94 40.07
C SER A 212 -40.43 -14.54 41.25
N GLY A 213 -39.71 -13.69 41.98
CA GLY A 213 -38.85 -14.07 43.09
C GLY A 213 -39.02 -13.09 44.24
N SER A 214 -40.05 -13.32 45.05
CA SER A 214 -40.26 -12.65 46.34
C SER A 214 -39.18 -13.08 47.34
N ASN A 215 -38.01 -12.45 47.34
CA ASN A 215 -37.03 -12.55 48.43
C ASN A 215 -36.12 -11.31 48.43
N LEU A 216 -36.56 -10.23 49.07
CA LEU A 216 -35.66 -9.17 49.54
C LEU A 216 -35.33 -9.46 51.01
N PRO A 217 -34.06 -9.42 51.44
CA PRO A 217 -33.71 -9.43 52.85
C PRO A 217 -34.12 -8.10 53.48
N GLU A 218 -34.68 -8.16 54.68
CA GLU A 218 -34.91 -6.97 55.50
C GLU A 218 -33.58 -6.50 56.09
N TYR A 219 -33.35 -5.18 55.98
CA TYR A 219 -32.20 -4.34 56.39
C TYR A 219 -31.08 -4.11 55.36
#